data_AF-W2YMK0-F1
#
_entry.id   AF-W2YMK0-F1
#
_cell.length_a   1.000
_cell.length_b   1.000
_cell.length_c   1.000
_cell.angle_alpha   90.00
_cell.angle_beta   90.00
_cell.angle_gamma   90.00
#
_symmetry.space_group_name_H-M   'P 1'
#
loop_
_entity.id
_entity.type
_entity.pdbx_description
1 polymer ?
#
loop_
_entity_poly.entity_id
_entity_poly.type
_entity_poly.pdbx_seq_one_letter_code
_entity_poly.pdbx_strand_id
1 'polypeptide(L)'
;MCSDNYSGLLSIYQAVYILAGTVIPHKSSENDGVVEYQSCAGGLSTSKFGNNYKDTFYVTGLNHDDTAFRNGDALIVNSQKPVKWFECLL
;
A
#
# COMPACT_ATOMS: atom_id res chain seq x y z
N MET A 1 -3.47 7.74 0.33
CA MET A 1 -2.46 6.67 0.42
C MET A 1 -2.52 5.86 -0.87
N CYS A 2 -1.38 5.40 -1.35
CA CYS A 2 -1.25 4.38 -2.39
C CYS A 2 -0.23 3.32 -1.97
N SER A 3 -0.16 2.18 -2.64
CA SER A 3 0.88 1.19 -2.40
C SER A 3 1.62 0.81 -3.68
N ASP A 4 2.90 0.49 -3.52
CA ASP A 4 3.78 -0.04 -4.56
C ASP A 4 4.17 -1.51 -4.32
N ASN A 5 3.60 -2.18 -3.32
CA ASN A 5 3.95 -3.57 -3.01
C ASN A 5 2.82 -4.37 -2.36
N TYR A 6 2.50 -5.50 -2.97
CA TYR A 6 1.44 -6.43 -2.59
C TYR A 6 1.77 -7.39 -1.43
N SER A 7 2.96 -7.31 -0.84
CA SER A 7 3.36 -8.19 0.27
C SER A 7 2.55 -7.91 1.53
N GLY A 8 2.33 -6.64 1.86
CA GLY A 8 1.46 -6.23 2.96
C GLY A 8 1.84 -6.71 4.36
N LEU A 9 0.90 -6.58 5.28
CA LEU A 9 0.98 -7.03 6.66
C LEU A 9 0.81 -8.55 6.75
N LEU A 10 1.35 -9.14 7.81
CA LEU A 10 1.17 -10.56 8.07
C LEU A 10 -0.30 -10.86 8.39
N SER A 11 -0.99 -11.51 7.45
CA SER A 11 -2.39 -11.91 7.55
C SER A 11 -2.67 -13.11 6.64
N ILE A 12 -3.86 -13.71 6.76
CA ILE A 12 -4.30 -14.72 5.79
C ILE A 12 -4.46 -14.15 4.37
N TYR A 13 -4.72 -12.84 4.25
CA TYR A 13 -4.91 -12.17 2.97
C TYR A 13 -3.58 -11.87 2.26
N GLN A 14 -2.47 -11.79 2.99
CA GLN A 14 -1.13 -11.66 2.39
C GLN A 14 -0.89 -12.68 1.28
N ALA A 15 -1.17 -13.97 1.53
CA ALA A 15 -0.99 -15.01 0.51
C ALA A 15 -1.90 -14.80 -0.71
N VAL A 16 -3.13 -14.32 -0.49
CA VAL A 16 -4.10 -14.04 -1.56
C VAL A 16 -3.59 -12.90 -2.45
N TYR A 17 -3.10 -11.81 -1.87
CA TYR A 17 -2.63 -10.66 -2.64
C TYR A 17 -1.24 -10.86 -3.24
N ILE A 18 -0.38 -11.68 -2.64
CA ILE A 18 0.84 -12.17 -3.29
C ILE A 18 0.50 -12.95 -4.56
N LEU A 19 -0.48 -13.86 -4.49
CA LEU A 19 -0.94 -14.58 -5.68
C LEU A 19 -1.52 -13.60 -6.71
N ALA A 20 -2.41 -12.69 -6.29
CA ALA A 20 -3.04 -11.71 -7.17
C ALA A 20 -2.00 -10.83 -7.90
N GLY A 21 -1.06 -10.22 -7.18
CA GLY A 21 0.00 -9.39 -7.77
C GLY A 21 0.98 -10.16 -8.66
N THR A 22 1.04 -11.49 -8.52
CA THR A 22 1.86 -12.37 -9.37
C THR A 22 1.15 -12.76 -10.66
N VAL A 23 -0.17 -13.01 -10.62
CA VAL A 23 -0.92 -13.58 -11.76
C VAL A 23 -1.72 -12.56 -12.55
N ILE A 24 -2.12 -11.45 -11.94
CA ILE A 24 -2.84 -10.38 -12.63
C ILE A 24 -1.82 -9.62 -13.50
N PRO A 25 -2.09 -9.44 -14.80
CA PRO A 25 -1.19 -8.69 -15.67
C PRO A 25 -1.10 -7.22 -15.26
N HIS A 26 0.07 -6.84 -14.78
CA HIS A 26 0.43 -5.49 -14.38
C HIS A 26 1.43 -4.87 -15.37
N LYS A 27 1.44 -3.55 -15.48
CA LYS A 27 2.39 -2.76 -16.28
C LYS A 27 3.76 -2.66 -15.61
N SER A 28 3.82 -2.81 -14.28
CA SER A 28 5.06 -2.87 -13.51
C SER A 28 4.93 -3.79 -12.30
N SER A 29 6.00 -3.94 -11.52
CA SER A 29 5.97 -4.63 -10.23
C SER A 29 5.38 -3.78 -9.09
N GLU A 30 5.01 -2.52 -9.35
CA GLU A 30 4.55 -1.57 -8.34
C GLU A 30 3.02 -1.60 -8.24
N ASN A 31 2.49 -2.55 -7.46
CA ASN A 31 1.05 -2.72 -7.26
C ASN A 31 0.75 -3.27 -5.86
N ASP A 32 -0.49 -3.06 -5.40
CA ASP A 32 -1.00 -3.56 -4.12
C ASP A 32 -1.61 -4.98 -4.20
N GLY A 33 -1.43 -5.63 -5.35
CA GLY A 33 -1.95 -6.95 -5.70
C GLY A 33 -3.11 -6.87 -6.67
N VAL A 34 -3.75 -5.71 -6.81
CA VAL A 34 -4.89 -5.49 -7.71
C VAL A 34 -4.79 -4.16 -8.46
N VAL A 35 -4.33 -3.11 -7.79
CA VAL A 35 -4.24 -1.75 -8.31
C VAL A 35 -2.77 -1.34 -8.45
N GLU A 36 -2.42 -0.83 -9.63
CA GLU A 36 -1.12 -0.24 -9.92
C GLU A 36 -0.90 1.05 -9.13
N TYR A 37 0.32 1.25 -8.65
CA TYR A 37 0.69 2.48 -7.94
C TYR A 37 0.38 3.75 -8.76
N GLN A 38 0.77 3.76 -10.03
CA GLN A 38 0.50 4.88 -10.95
C GLN A 38 -1.00 5.12 -11.16
N SER A 39 -1.80 4.06 -11.15
CA SER A 39 -3.26 4.18 -11.25
C SER A 39 -3.85 4.77 -9.98
N CYS A 40 -3.39 4.33 -8.81
CA CYS A 40 -3.82 4.88 -7.52
C CYS A 40 -3.44 6.37 -7.37
N ALA A 41 -2.27 6.77 -7.87
CA ALA A 41 -1.79 8.15 -7.80
C ALA A 41 -2.71 9.15 -8.51
N GLY A 42 -3.64 8.70 -9.37
CA GLY A 42 -4.70 9.54 -9.93
C GLY A 42 -4.16 10.71 -10.76
N GLY A 43 -3.01 10.54 -11.40
CA GLY A 43 -2.34 11.59 -12.18
C GLY A 43 -1.40 12.50 -11.38
N LEU A 44 -1.25 12.29 -10.06
CA LEU A 44 -0.20 12.94 -9.28
C LEU A 44 1.17 12.30 -9.59
N SER A 45 2.23 13.12 -9.66
CA SER A 45 3.60 12.60 -9.77
C SER A 45 3.95 11.75 -8.56
N THR A 46 4.48 10.54 -8.79
CA THR A 46 4.91 9.62 -7.71
C THR A 46 6.05 10.18 -6.87
N SER A 47 6.82 11.14 -7.39
CA SER A 47 7.84 11.88 -6.62
C SER A 47 7.27 12.73 -5.48
N LYS A 48 5.95 12.98 -5.47
CA LYS A 48 5.28 13.67 -4.35
C LYS A 48 5.02 12.75 -3.17
N PHE A 49 5.10 11.44 -3.36
CA PHE A 49 4.78 10.48 -2.32
C PHE A 49 6.03 10.14 -1.51
N GLY A 50 5.84 10.00 -0.20
CA GLY A 50 6.85 9.54 0.73
C GLY A 50 6.39 8.27 1.45
N ASN A 51 7.34 7.51 1.97
CA ASN A 51 7.11 6.21 2.59
C ASN A 51 6.96 6.27 4.12
N ASN A 52 6.79 7.48 4.67
CA ASN A 52 6.52 7.68 6.09
C ASN A 52 5.01 7.92 6.28
N TYR A 53 4.43 7.32 7.32
CA TYR A 53 3.01 7.52 7.66
C TYR A 53 2.66 8.98 8.01
N LYS A 54 3.64 9.87 8.15
CA LYS A 54 3.45 11.31 8.33
C LYS A 54 3.33 12.08 7.01
N ASP A 55 3.60 11.44 5.86
CA ASP A 55 3.54 12.08 4.55
C ASP A 55 2.08 12.22 4.09
N THR A 56 1.70 13.41 3.62
CA THR A 56 0.35 13.66 3.09
C THR A 56 0.03 12.70 1.95
N PHE A 57 0.97 12.56 1.01
CA PHE A 57 0.92 11.54 -0.05
C PHE A 57 1.77 10.35 0.40
N TYR A 58 1.15 9.40 1.08
CA TYR A 58 1.84 8.24 1.62
C TYR A 58 1.83 7.08 0.62
N VAL A 59 3.03 6.62 0.22
CA VAL A 59 3.24 5.37 -0.52
C VAL A 59 3.65 4.25 0.43
N THR A 60 2.97 3.12 0.33
CA THR A 60 3.02 2.04 1.30
C THR A 60 3.49 0.74 0.68
N GLY A 61 3.89 -0.22 1.51
CA GLY A 61 4.04 -1.62 1.12
C GLY A 61 2.91 -2.48 1.68
N LEU A 62 1.67 -2.06 1.43
CA LEU A 62 0.44 -2.66 1.92
C LEU A 62 -0.27 -3.36 0.76
N ASN A 63 -0.78 -4.57 0.98
CA ASN A 63 -1.67 -5.13 -0.02
C ASN A 63 -3.02 -4.40 -0.03
N HIS A 64 -3.82 -4.64 -1.07
CA HIS A 64 -5.09 -3.94 -1.28
C HIS A 64 -6.03 -4.02 -0.06
N ASP A 65 -6.08 -5.16 0.65
CA ASP A 65 -6.93 -5.33 1.84
C ASP A 65 -6.43 -4.53 3.04
N ASP A 66 -5.12 -4.50 3.25
CA ASP A 66 -4.51 -3.74 4.35
C ASP A 66 -4.77 -2.22 4.19
N THR A 67 -4.87 -1.71 2.97
CA THR A 67 -5.22 -0.29 2.71
C THR A 67 -6.61 0.09 3.22
N ALA A 68 -7.47 -0.90 3.48
CA ALA A 68 -8.79 -0.73 4.11
C ALA A 68 -8.76 -0.80 5.64
N PHE A 69 -7.56 -0.71 6.26
CA PHE A 69 -7.35 -0.69 7.71
C PHE A 69 -7.75 -1.97 8.46
N ARG A 70 -7.90 -3.11 7.75
CA ARG A 70 -8.38 -4.37 8.34
C ARG A 70 -7.37 -5.07 9.25
N ASN A 71 -6.09 -4.80 9.04
CA ASN A 71 -4.98 -5.49 9.72
C ASN A 71 -4.16 -4.58 10.64
N GLY A 72 -4.58 -3.33 10.83
CA GLY A 72 -3.91 -2.36 11.71
C GLY A 72 -2.58 -1.87 11.16
N ASP A 73 -1.60 -1.65 12.05
CA ASP A 73 -0.27 -1.14 11.71
C ASP A 73 0.82 -2.17 11.99
N ALA A 74 1.84 -2.21 11.15
CA ALA A 74 3.11 -2.85 11.48
C ALA A 74 3.74 -2.17 12.70
N LEU A 75 4.47 -2.92 13.53
CA LEU A 75 5.15 -2.35 14.70
C LEU A 75 6.36 -1.49 14.29
N ILE A 76 7.15 -1.93 13.31
CA ILE A 76 8.45 -1.33 12.97
C ILE A 76 8.44 -0.66 11.59
N VAL A 77 7.83 -1.29 10.57
CA VAL A 77 7.92 -0.84 9.17
C VAL A 77 7.03 0.39 8.95
N ASN A 78 7.64 1.56 8.68
CA ASN A 78 6.90 2.81 8.54
C ASN A 78 6.01 2.87 7.31
N SER A 79 6.31 2.14 6.24
CA SER A 79 5.49 2.03 5.03
C SER A 79 4.32 1.06 5.18
N GLN A 80 4.10 0.51 6.38
CA GLN A 80 3.01 -0.41 6.68
C GLN A 80 2.20 0.04 7.90
N LYS A 81 1.92 1.35 8.01
CA LYS A 81 1.18 1.94 9.14
C LYS A 81 -0.03 2.73 8.63
N PRO A 82 -1.05 2.06 8.06
CA PRO A 82 -2.18 2.75 7.47
C PRO A 82 -3.03 3.50 8.50
N VAL A 83 -3.24 2.93 9.70
CA VAL A 83 -4.08 3.55 10.74
C VAL A 83 -3.39 4.81 11.26
N LYS A 84 -2.09 4.76 11.56
CA LYS A 84 -1.34 5.97 11.97
C LYS A 84 -1.38 7.08 10.93
N TRP A 85 -1.29 6.73 9.65
CA TRP A 85 -1.39 7.73 8.58
C TRP A 85 -2.74 8.44 8.60
N PHE A 86 -3.83 7.67 8.77
CA PHE A 86 -5.17 8.23 8.87
C PHE A 86 -5.33 9.11 10.11
N GLU A 87 -4.82 8.68 11.27
CA GLU A 87 -4.82 9.47 12.50
C GLU A 87 -3.98 10.76 12.41
N CYS A 88 -2.93 10.79 11.61
CA CYS A 88 -2.10 11.98 11.43
C CYS A 88 -2.70 12.99 10.43
N LEU A 89 -3.70 12.59 9.65
CA LEU A 89 -4.39 13.44 8.66
C LEU A 89 -5.63 14.15 9.22
N LEU A 90 -6.19 13.64 10.31
CA LEU A 90 -7.38 14.17 10.99
C LEU A 90 -6.97 14.96 12.25
#